data_AF-A0A0B8QQJ9-F1
#
_entry.id   AF-A0A0B8QQJ9-F1
#
_cell.length_a   1.000
_cell.length_b   1.000
_cell.length_c   1.000
_cell.angle_alpha   90.00
_cell.angle_beta   90.00
_cell.angle_gamma   90.00
#
_symmetry.space_group_name_H-M   'P 1'
#
loop_
_entity.id
_entity.type
_entity.pdbx_description
1 polymer ?
#
loop_
_entity_poly.entity_id
_entity_poly.type
_entity_poly.pdbx_seq_one_letter_code
_entity_poly.pdbx_strand_id
1 'polypeptide(L)'
;MVRYYWGRPQDVVRWYLRGTLYLSAQSRKSYIEKIGAEPGNLPRLLKLLDNLDELFDSVDTDSIALLCLRYVELLSIAETTKRTGLSAYQITAKTGKVMKKAKEIISKV
;
A
#
# COMPACT_ATOMS: atom_id res chain seq x y z
N MET A 1 18.49 -13.01 7.98
CA MET A 1 17.53 -11.91 7.81
C MET A 1 18.06 -10.99 6.72
N VAL A 2 17.39 -10.91 5.57
CA VAL A 2 17.82 -10.00 4.48
C VAL A 2 17.64 -8.56 4.96
N ARG A 3 18.73 -7.80 5.01
CA ARG A 3 18.72 -6.41 5.47
C ARG A 3 18.64 -5.52 4.23
N TYR A 4 17.44 -5.00 3.94
CA TYR A 4 17.28 -4.00 2.90
C TYR A 4 17.93 -2.70 3.38
N TYR A 5 18.42 -1.85 2.46
CA TYR A 5 19.05 -0.59 2.86
C TYR A 5 18.06 0.39 3.52
N TRP A 6 16.76 0.18 3.35
CA TRP A 6 15.69 0.89 4.08
C TRP A 6 15.41 0.32 5.48
N GLY A 7 16.16 -0.68 5.95
CA GLY A 7 15.87 -1.38 7.20
C GLY A 7 14.81 -2.47 7.03
N ARG A 8 13.72 -2.43 7.83
CA ARG A 8 12.63 -3.42 7.79
C ARG A 8 11.56 -2.99 6.78
N PRO A 9 11.35 -3.73 5.67
CA PRO A 9 10.37 -3.36 4.64
C PRO A 9 8.94 -3.17 5.15
N GLN A 10 8.54 -3.97 6.16
CA GLN A 10 7.24 -3.83 6.83
C GLN A 10 7.04 -2.44 7.43
N ASP A 11 8.04 -1.93 8.15
CA ASP A 11 7.97 -0.62 8.78
C ASP A 11 7.90 0.49 7.72
N VAL A 12 8.72 0.37 6.67
CA VAL A 12 8.79 1.35 5.57
C VAL A 12 7.46 1.45 4.83
N VAL A 13 6.91 0.32 4.38
CA VAL A 13 5.66 0.32 3.61
C VAL A 13 4.48 0.79 4.47
N ARG A 14 4.44 0.39 5.74
CA ARG A 14 3.39 0.81 6.68
C ARG A 14 3.46 2.30 6.92
N TRP A 15 4.64 2.85 7.18
CA TRP A 15 4.80 4.27 7.43
C TRP A 15 4.45 5.12 6.20
N TYR A 16 4.95 4.72 5.03
CA TYR A 16 4.66 5.40 3.76
C TYR A 16 3.17 5.40 3.42
N LEU A 17 2.50 4.23 3.50
CA LEU A 17 1.08 4.12 3.20
C LEU A 17 0.21 4.80 4.25
N ARG A 18 0.55 4.65 5.54
CA ARG A 18 -0.18 5.33 6.63
C ARG A 18 -0.15 6.83 6.44
N GLY A 19 1.02 7.41 6.14
CA GLY A 19 1.16 8.84 5.86
C GLY A 19 0.33 9.27 4.65
N THR A 20 0.46 8.56 3.53
CA THR A 20 -0.24 8.87 2.28
C THR A 20 -1.76 8.80 2.42
N LEU A 21 -2.26 7.72 3.02
CA LEU A 21 -3.70 7.50 3.24
C LEU A 21 -4.26 8.49 4.27
N TYR A 22 -3.52 8.78 5.34
CA TYR A 22 -3.93 9.76 6.35
C TYR A 22 -4.08 11.15 5.71
N LEU A 23 -3.08 11.63 4.98
CA LEU A 23 -3.14 12.94 4.31
C LEU A 23 -4.29 13.00 3.30
N SER A 24 -4.52 11.92 2.55
CA SER A 24 -5.62 11.82 1.59
C SER A 24 -6.99 11.88 2.28
N ALA A 25 -7.14 11.15 3.39
CA ALA A 25 -8.37 11.16 4.18
C ALA A 25 -8.63 12.53 4.84
N GLN A 26 -7.61 13.18 5.39
CA GLN A 26 -7.72 14.51 5.99
C GLN A 26 -8.08 15.58 4.95
N SER A 27 -7.41 15.57 3.79
CA SER A 27 -7.72 16.48 2.69
C SER A 27 -9.18 16.32 2.25
N ARG A 28 -9.65 15.07 2.11
CA ARG A 28 -11.04 14.78 1.73
C ARG A 28 -12.04 15.21 2.80
N LYS A 29 -11.76 14.96 4.09
CA LYS A 29 -12.58 15.44 5.23
C LYS A 29 -12.73 16.96 5.20
N SER A 30 -11.61 17.69 5.15
CA SER A 30 -11.61 19.16 5.08
C SER A 30 -12.39 19.67 3.87
N TYR A 31 -12.29 19.02 2.70
CA TYR A 31 -13.06 19.39 1.52
C TYR A 31 -14.58 19.21 1.71
N ILE A 32 -15.00 18.07 2.27
CA ILE A 32 -16.40 17.77 2.59
C ILE A 32 -16.95 18.79 3.59
N GLU A 33 -16.22 19.06 4.67
CA GLU A 33 -16.62 20.00 5.71
C GLU A 33 -16.77 21.43 5.17
N LYS A 34 -15.90 21.85 4.25
CA LYS A 34 -15.94 23.21 3.66
C LYS A 34 -17.06 23.42 2.65
N ILE A 35 -17.40 22.39 1.87
CA ILE A 35 -18.26 22.54 0.68
C ILE A 35 -19.59 21.78 0.84
N GLY A 36 -19.77 21.00 1.91
CA GLY A 36 -20.95 20.16 2.11
C GLY A 36 -21.04 19.03 1.09
N ALA A 37 -19.90 18.58 0.57
CA ALA A 37 -19.85 17.55 -0.48
C ALA A 37 -20.14 16.15 0.09
N GLU A 38 -20.64 15.25 -0.78
CA GLU A 38 -20.85 13.85 -0.40
C GLU A 38 -19.54 13.14 0.02
N PRO A 39 -19.59 12.20 0.99
CA PRO A 39 -18.42 11.50 1.51
C PRO A 39 -17.60 10.76 0.45
N GLY A 40 -18.27 10.23 -0.58
CA GLY A 40 -17.64 9.46 -1.65
C GLY A 40 -16.82 8.29 -1.11
N ASN A 41 -15.54 8.23 -1.47
CA ASN A 41 -14.63 7.15 -1.04
C ASN A 41 -14.01 7.36 0.36
N LEU A 42 -14.35 8.42 1.09
CA LEU A 42 -13.79 8.68 2.42
C LEU A 42 -14.00 7.51 3.40
N PRO A 43 -15.18 6.88 3.52
CA PRO A 43 -15.38 5.74 4.43
C PRO A 43 -14.45 4.56 4.10
N ARG A 44 -14.23 4.28 2.81
CA ARG A 44 -13.31 3.23 2.35
C ARG A 44 -11.85 3.53 2.68
N LEU A 45 -11.44 4.80 2.53
CA LEU A 45 -10.09 5.25 2.88
C LEU A 45 -9.83 5.13 4.38
N LEU A 46 -10.79 5.53 5.22
CA LEU A 46 -10.68 5.41 6.68
C LEU A 46 -10.59 3.94 7.10
N LYS A 47 -11.46 3.07 6.56
CA LYS A 47 -11.39 1.64 6.86
C LYS A 47 -10.05 1.02 6.45
N LEU A 48 -9.51 1.38 5.28
CA LEU A 48 -8.20 0.89 4.86
C LEU A 48 -7.09 1.37 5.80
N LEU A 49 -7.17 2.60 6.29
CA LEU A 49 -6.23 3.16 7.25
C LEU A 49 -6.29 2.42 8.60
N ASP A 50 -7.48 2.13 9.09
CA ASP A 50 -7.70 1.43 10.37
C ASP A 50 -7.25 -0.05 10.31
N ASN A 51 -7.26 -0.65 9.13
CA ASN A 51 -6.89 -2.06 8.91
C ASN A 51 -5.55 -2.21 8.18
N LEU A 52 -4.72 -1.16 8.16
CA LEU A 52 -3.44 -1.17 7.45
C LEU A 52 -2.47 -2.21 8.02
N ASP A 53 -2.48 -2.40 9.34
CA ASP A 53 -1.58 -3.35 9.98
C ASP A 53 -1.98 -4.81 9.64
N GLU A 54 -3.29 -5.12 9.68
CA GLU A 54 -3.86 -6.41 9.28
C GLU A 54 -3.53 -6.76 7.81
N LEU A 55 -3.54 -5.75 6.93
CA LEU A 55 -3.18 -5.91 5.51
C LEU A 55 -1.79 -6.52 5.34
N PHE A 56 -0.84 -6.15 6.21
CA PHE A 56 0.57 -6.55 6.09
C PHE A 56 0.98 -7.70 7.00
N ASP A 57 0.26 -7.98 8.09
CA ASP A 57 0.61 -9.04 9.04
C ASP A 57 0.70 -10.43 8.40
N SER A 58 -0.07 -10.65 7.34
CA SER A 58 -0.14 -11.93 6.63
C SER A 58 0.59 -11.91 5.27
N VAL A 59 1.49 -10.95 5.05
CA VAL A 59 2.28 -10.79 3.82
C VAL A 59 3.75 -11.05 4.11
N ASP A 60 4.39 -11.89 3.30
CA ASP A 60 5.82 -12.18 3.44
C ASP A 60 6.69 -10.96 3.14
N THR A 61 7.85 -10.91 3.80
CA THR A 61 8.80 -9.79 3.69
C THR A 61 9.22 -9.51 2.25
N ASP A 62 9.36 -10.53 1.40
CA ASP A 62 9.78 -10.35 0.01
C ASP A 62 8.69 -9.67 -0.83
N SER A 63 7.44 -10.08 -0.63
CA SER A 63 6.29 -9.41 -1.26
C SER A 63 6.17 -7.95 -0.81
N ILE A 64 6.47 -7.65 0.47
CA ILE A 64 6.50 -6.27 0.96
C ILE A 64 7.66 -5.48 0.38
N ALA A 65 8.85 -6.08 0.26
CA ALA A 65 9.99 -5.44 -0.37
C ALA A 65 9.72 -5.11 -1.85
N LEU A 66 8.99 -5.96 -2.57
CA LEU A 66 8.52 -5.66 -3.92
C LEU A 66 7.54 -4.49 -3.96
N LEU A 67 6.66 -4.35 -2.96
CA LEU A 67 5.80 -3.17 -2.84
C LEU A 67 6.62 -1.90 -2.59
N CYS A 68 7.66 -1.97 -1.76
CA CYS A 68 8.56 -0.84 -1.54
C CYS A 68 9.24 -0.41 -2.85
N LEU A 69 9.82 -1.35 -3.60
CA LEU A 69 10.43 -1.07 -4.91
C LEU A 69 9.43 -0.42 -5.88
N ARG A 70 8.20 -0.93 -5.94
CA ARG A 70 7.19 -0.48 -6.92
C ARG A 70 6.51 0.84 -6.56
N TYR A 71 6.28 1.09 -5.27
CA TYR A 71 5.38 2.17 -4.84
C TYR A 71 6.03 3.19 -3.90
N VAL A 72 7.15 2.84 -3.25
CA VAL A 72 7.95 3.79 -2.46
C VAL A 72 9.08 4.35 -3.31
N GLU A 73 9.81 3.48 -4.03
CA GLU A 73 10.88 3.90 -4.95
C GLU A 73 10.40 4.20 -6.37
N LEU A 74 9.13 3.93 -6.65
CA LEU A 74 8.49 4.19 -7.95
C LEU A 74 9.18 3.49 -9.13
N LEU A 75 9.85 2.36 -8.90
CA LEU A 75 10.47 1.59 -9.98
C LEU A 75 9.40 1.02 -10.90
N SER A 76 9.65 1.08 -12.21
CA SER A 76 8.89 0.36 -13.24
C SER A 76 9.01 -1.16 -13.06
N ILE A 77 8.14 -1.92 -13.75
CA ILE A 77 8.23 -3.40 -13.73
C ILE A 77 9.57 -3.84 -14.29
N ALA A 78 10.05 -3.20 -15.37
CA ALA A 78 11.33 -3.52 -15.99
C ALA A 78 12.51 -3.29 -15.03
N GLU A 79 12.53 -2.15 -14.32
CA GLU A 79 13.57 -1.86 -13.31
C GLU A 79 13.49 -2.83 -12.14
N THR A 80 12.29 -3.20 -11.70
CA THR A 80 12.07 -4.17 -10.62
C THR A 80 12.57 -5.57 -11.04
N THR A 81 12.28 -6.01 -12.26
CA THR A 81 12.80 -7.25 -12.85
C THR A 81 14.33 -7.23 -12.85
N LYS A 82 14.94 -6.15 -13.36
CA LYS A 82 16.40 -5.99 -13.40
C LYS A 82 17.03 -6.06 -12.01
N ARG A 83 16.37 -5.49 -11.00
CA ARG A 83 16.89 -5.41 -9.63
C ARG A 83 16.73 -6.70 -8.83
N THR A 84 15.71 -7.50 -9.13
CA THR A 84 15.34 -8.67 -8.32
C THR A 84 15.59 -10.00 -9.01
N GLY A 85 15.77 -10.01 -10.34
CA GLY A 85 15.83 -11.23 -11.15
C GLY A 85 14.47 -11.94 -11.33
N LEU A 86 13.40 -11.43 -10.73
CA LEU A 86 12.05 -11.98 -10.87
C LEU A 86 11.42 -11.57 -12.20
N SER A 87 10.61 -12.43 -12.79
CA SER A 87 9.84 -12.09 -13.97
C SER A 87 8.73 -11.08 -13.67
N ALA A 88 8.31 -10.33 -14.69
CA ALA A 88 7.17 -9.41 -14.59
C ALA A 88 5.89 -10.10 -14.07
N TYR A 89 5.69 -11.36 -14.46
CA TYR A 89 4.57 -12.18 -13.98
C TYR A 89 4.67 -12.46 -12.48
N GLN A 90 5.85 -12.86 -11.99
CA GLN A 90 6.07 -13.12 -10.56
C GLN A 90 5.88 -11.86 -9.71
N ILE A 91 6.38 -10.72 -10.19
CA ILE A 91 6.21 -9.42 -9.52
C ILE A 91 4.72 -9.08 -9.42
N THR A 92 4.00 -9.16 -10.54
CA THR A 92 2.55 -8.87 -10.60
C THR A 92 1.73 -9.80 -9.72
N ALA A 93 2.06 -11.09 -9.71
CA ALA A 93 1.36 -12.08 -8.87
C ALA A 93 1.56 -11.80 -7.38
N LYS A 94 2.78 -11.44 -6.96
CA LYS A 94 3.10 -11.12 -5.56
C LYS A 94 2.42 -9.83 -5.11
N THR A 95 2.51 -8.74 -5.88
CA THR A 95 1.85 -7.48 -5.52
C THR A 95 0.33 -7.58 -5.61
N GLY A 96 -0.19 -8.33 -6.57
CA GLY A 96 -1.63 -8.53 -6.79
C GLY A 96 -2.35 -9.19 -5.61
N LYS A 97 -1.70 -10.11 -4.89
CA LYS A 97 -2.26 -10.72 -3.67
C LYS A 97 -2.52 -9.68 -2.58
N VAL A 98 -1.60 -8.74 -2.38
CA VAL A 98 -1.77 -7.66 -1.39
C VAL A 98 -2.89 -6.71 -1.82
N MET A 99 -2.93 -6.35 -3.10
CA MET A 99 -4.02 -5.51 -3.64
C MET A 99 -5.39 -6.18 -3.51
N LYS A 100 -5.47 -7.51 -3.66
CA LYS A 100 -6.72 -8.27 -3.45
C LYS A 100 -7.20 -8.17 -2.01
N LYS A 101 -6.32 -8.36 -1.02
CA LYS A 101 -6.67 -8.21 0.41
C LYS A 101 -7.13 -6.79 0.73
N ALA A 102 -6.44 -5.77 0.20
CA ALA A 102 -6.87 -4.38 0.37
C ALA A 102 -8.30 -4.15 -0.18
N LYS A 103 -8.62 -4.73 -1.35
CA LYS A 103 -9.98 -4.69 -1.93
C LYS A 103 -11.02 -5.39 -1.05
N GLU A 104 -10.68 -6.53 -0.45
CA GLU A 104 -11.57 -7.27 0.46
C GLU A 104 -11.84 -6.52 1.77
N ILE A 105 -10.88 -5.74 2.27
CA ILE A 105 -11.07 -4.88 3.45
C ILE A 105 -12.07 -3.76 3.14
N ILE A 106 -11.89 -3.06 2.02
CA ILE A 106 -12.72 -1.90 1.66
C ILE A 106 -14.08 -2.26 1.06
N SER A 107 -14.29 -3.51 0.61
CA SER A 107 -15.59 -3.95 0.09
C SER A 107 -16.61 -4.20 1.20
N LYS A 108 -16.15 -4.32 2.45
CA LYS A 108 -17.00 -4.49 3.64
C LYS A 108 -17.54 -3.14 4.17
N VAL A 109 -17.57 -2.09 3.35
CA VAL A 109 -17.98 -0.71 3.70
C VAL A 109 -19.33 -0.43 3.07
#